data_AF-A0A1F8PQF2-F1
#
_entry.id   AF-A0A1F8PQF2-F1
#
_cell.length_a   1.000
_cell.length_b   1.000
_cell.length_c   1.000
_cell.angle_alpha   90.00
_cell.angle_beta   90.00
_cell.angle_gamma   90.00
#
_symmetry.space_group_name_H-M   'P 1'
#
loop_
_entity.id
_entity.type
_entity.pdbx_description
1 polymer ?
#
loop_
_entity_poly.entity_id
_entity_poly.type
_entity_poly.pdbx_seq_one_letter_code
_entity_poly.pdbx_strand_id
1 'polypeptide(L)' 'MGKLPRLRVEGLGWEALGGAHDFEEARRFPYGQNVMVVVEGHVIGSYEELALLAAQPEFRNREFLEVKFLEYVVGG' A
#
# COMPACT_ATOMS: atom_id res chain seq x y z
N MET A 1 -11.03 -15.64 9.74
CA MET A 1 -10.00 -14.64 9.45
C MET A 1 -10.69 -13.28 9.45
N GLY A 2 -10.17 -12.31 10.19
CA GLY A 2 -10.74 -10.95 10.19
C GLY A 2 -10.62 -10.34 8.80
N LYS A 3 -11.64 -9.57 8.39
CA LYS A 3 -11.61 -8.85 7.12
C LYS A 3 -10.44 -7.86 7.15
N LEU A 4 -9.51 -7.96 6.20
CA LEU A 4 -8.40 -7.01 6.08
C LEU A 4 -8.94 -5.67 5.56
N PRO A 5 -8.32 -4.53 5.95
CA PRO A 5 -8.73 -3.20 5.51
C PRO A 5 -8.56 -3.07 3.98
N ARG A 6 -9.38 -2.22 3.36
CA ARG A 6 -9.21 -1.86 1.95
C ARG A 6 -8.03 -0.89 1.79
N LEU A 7 -7.58 -0.67 0.57
CA LEU A 7 -6.39 0.14 0.29
C LEU A 7 -6.78 1.38 -0.51
N ARG A 8 -6.50 2.56 0.02
CA ARG A 8 -6.67 3.81 -0.69
C ARG A 8 -5.33 4.22 -1.29
N VAL A 9 -5.23 4.18 -2.61
CA VAL A 9 -3.98 4.38 -3.33
C VAL A 9 -3.89 5.81 -3.87
N GLU A 10 -2.74 6.43 -3.65
CA GLU A 10 -2.37 7.77 -4.12
C GLU A 10 -0.98 7.75 -4.81
N GLY A 11 -0.79 8.60 -5.82
CA GLY A 11 0.43 8.68 -6.63
C GLY A 11 0.51 7.78 -7.89
N LEU A 12 1.55 8.02 -8.70
CA LEU A 12 1.92 7.26 -9.92
C LEU A 12 0.79 6.97 -10.95
N GLY A 13 -0.21 7.84 -11.04
CA GLY A 13 -1.34 7.64 -11.96
C GLY A 13 -2.32 6.53 -11.53
N TRP A 14 -2.09 5.87 -10.39
CA TRP A 14 -3.04 4.93 -9.81
C TRP A 14 -4.31 5.62 -9.27
N GLU A 15 -4.22 6.92 -9.00
CA GLU A 15 -5.37 7.78 -8.65
C GLU A 15 -6.45 7.81 -9.73
N ALA A 16 -6.04 7.65 -11.01
CA ALA A 16 -6.96 7.63 -12.16
C ALA A 16 -7.83 6.36 -12.21
N LEU A 17 -7.49 5.31 -11.45
CA LEU A 17 -8.26 4.06 -11.36
C LEU A 17 -9.35 4.08 -10.28
N GLY A 18 -9.46 5.17 -9.51
CA GLY A 18 -10.60 5.40 -8.63
C GLY A 18 -10.60 4.52 -7.38
N GLY A 19 -10.11 5.08 -6.27
CA GLY A 19 -10.66 4.95 -4.92
C GLY A 19 -11.00 3.54 -4.40
N ALA A 20 -10.15 3.08 -3.48
CA ALA A 20 -10.33 1.87 -2.66
C ALA A 20 -10.20 0.53 -3.40
N HIS A 21 -8.99 -0.01 -3.37
CA HIS A 21 -8.65 -1.35 -3.82
C HIS A 21 -8.88 -2.40 -2.73
N ASP A 22 -9.20 -3.61 -3.12
CA ASP A 22 -9.18 -4.74 -2.21
C ASP A 22 -7.76 -5.07 -1.79
N PHE A 23 -7.60 -5.58 -0.58
CA PHE A 23 -6.28 -5.89 -0.02
C PHE A 23 -5.48 -6.87 -0.91
N GLU A 24 -6.16 -7.80 -1.57
CA GLU A 24 -5.51 -8.79 -2.45
C GLU A 24 -4.93 -8.18 -3.73
N GLU A 25 -5.42 -7.03 -4.18
CA GLU A 25 -4.87 -6.33 -5.35
C GLU A 25 -3.44 -5.85 -5.11
N ALA A 26 -3.06 -5.65 -3.84
CA ALA A 26 -1.70 -5.24 -3.47
C ALA A 26 -0.63 -6.22 -3.88
N ARG A 27 -0.97 -7.50 -4.14
CA ARG A 27 -0.01 -8.48 -4.71
C ARG A 27 0.60 -8.04 -6.03
N ARG A 28 -0.05 -7.11 -6.74
CA ARG A 28 0.40 -6.57 -8.03
C ARG A 28 1.16 -5.25 -7.89
N PHE A 29 1.36 -4.75 -6.66
CA PHE A 29 2.11 -3.53 -6.46
C PHE A 29 3.57 -3.70 -6.88
N PRO A 30 4.22 -2.64 -7.40
CA PRO A 30 5.59 -2.68 -7.88
C PRO A 30 6.60 -2.64 -6.72
N TYR A 31 6.48 -3.58 -5.78
CA TYR A 31 7.39 -3.68 -4.65
C TYR A 31 8.85 -3.78 -5.13
N GLY A 32 9.70 -2.85 -4.70
CA GLY A 32 11.13 -2.85 -5.01
C GLY A 32 11.51 -2.50 -6.46
N GLN A 33 10.56 -2.12 -7.32
CA GLN A 33 10.83 -1.81 -8.74
C GLN A 33 10.93 -0.29 -8.97
N ASN A 34 12.02 0.35 -8.52
CA ASN A 34 12.25 1.80 -8.60
C ASN A 34 11.10 2.69 -8.05
N VAL A 35 10.17 2.06 -7.33
CA VAL A 35 9.00 2.67 -6.72
C VAL A 35 9.01 2.24 -5.26
N MET A 36 8.95 3.22 -4.38
CA MET A 36 8.75 3.03 -2.95
C MET A 36 7.25 2.97 -2.69
N VAL A 37 6.81 1.84 -2.13
CA VAL A 37 5.43 1.66 -1.66
C VAL A 37 5.41 2.07 -0.19
N VAL A 38 4.67 3.12 0.14
CA VAL A 38 4.53 3.62 1.51
C VAL A 38 3.10 3.40 1.97
N VAL A 39 2.88 2.70 3.07
CA VAL A 39 1.55 2.46 3.64
C VAL A 39 1.49 3.01 5.05
N GLU A 40 0.55 3.95 5.28
CA GLU A 40 0.42 4.62 6.59
C GLU A 40 1.76 5.18 7.11
N GLY A 41 2.58 5.74 6.20
CA GLY A 41 3.91 6.27 6.51
C GLY A 41 5.03 5.22 6.62
N HIS A 42 4.75 3.93 6.49
CA HIS A 42 5.75 2.85 6.54
C HIS A 42 6.16 2.41 5.14
N VAL A 43 7.47 2.30 4.88
CA VAL A 43 7.96 1.72 3.64
C VAL A 43 7.72 0.21 3.64
N ILE A 44 7.04 -0.28 2.62
CA ILE A 44 6.69 -1.69 2.44
C ILE A 44 7.43 -2.25 1.23
N GLY A 45 8.23 -3.28 1.48
CA GLY A 45 9.02 -3.98 0.47
C GLY A 45 8.34 -5.23 -0.09
N SER A 46 7.23 -5.69 0.49
CA SER A 46 6.53 -6.90 0.03
C SER A 46 5.06 -6.95 0.43
N TYR A 47 4.31 -7.87 -0.17
CA TYR A 47 2.93 -8.15 0.21
C TYR A 47 2.82 -8.72 1.63
N GLU A 48 3.77 -9.54 2.05
CA GLU A 48 3.84 -10.10 3.40
C GLU A 48 4.03 -9.01 4.45
N GLU A 49 4.90 -8.04 4.20
CA GLU A 49 5.09 -6.88 5.08
C GLU A 49 3.81 -6.04 5.19
N LEU A 50 3.09 -5.84 4.08
CA LEU A 50 1.79 -5.18 4.10
C LEU A 50 0.77 -5.95 4.95
N ALA A 51 0.70 -7.27 4.80
CA ALA A 51 -0.19 -8.12 5.58
C ALA A 51 0.13 -8.07 7.08
N LEU A 52 1.41 -8.06 7.43
CA LEU A 52 1.86 -7.90 8.81
C LEU A 52 1.47 -6.52 9.38
N LEU A 53 1.65 -5.45 8.61
CA LEU A 53 1.21 -4.10 8.99
C LEU A 53 -0.31 -4.05 9.20
N ALA A 54 -1.08 -4.54 8.23
CA ALA A 54 -2.54 -4.53 8.28
C ALA A 54 -3.14 -5.41 9.38
N ALA A 55 -2.40 -6.44 9.84
CA ALA A 55 -2.79 -7.28 10.95
C ALA A 55 -2.57 -6.62 12.33
N GLN A 56 -1.80 -5.53 12.41
CA GLN A 56 -1.55 -4.87 13.69
C GLN A 56 -2.85 -4.27 14.26
N PRO A 57 -3.02 -4.23 15.60
CA PRO A 57 -4.24 -3.74 16.24
C PRO A 57 -4.66 -2.33 15.82
N GLU A 58 -3.69 -1.47 15.50
CA GLU A 58 -3.91 -0.07 15.07
C GLU A 58 -4.54 0.04 13.67
N PHE A 59 -4.26 -0.93 12.79
CA PHE A 59 -4.61 -0.88 11.37
C PHE A 59 -5.74 -1.85 11.02
N ARG A 60 -5.85 -2.97 11.74
CA ARG A 60 -6.83 -4.04 11.49
C ARG A 60 -8.29 -3.59 11.45
N ASN A 61 -8.65 -2.57 12.24
CA ASN A 61 -10.03 -2.09 12.35
C ASN A 61 -10.31 -0.85 11.49
N ARG A 62 -9.33 -0.38 10.71
CA ARG A 62 -9.53 0.76 9.81
C ARG A 62 -10.34 0.30 8.60
N GLU A 63 -11.13 1.22 8.04
CA GLU A 63 -11.85 0.95 6.80
C GLU A 63 -10.90 0.90 5.60
N PHE A 64 -9.89 1.79 5.62
CA PHE A 64 -8.86 1.91 4.59
C PHE A 64 -7.47 2.05 5.21
N LEU A 65 -6.46 1.59 4.48
CA LEU A 65 -5.07 1.98 4.66
C LEU A 65 -4.65 2.89 3.52
N GLU A 66 -4.01 4.01 3.85
CA GLU A 66 -3.44 4.92 2.86
C GLU A 66 -2.16 4.34 2.27
N VAL A 67 -2.11 4.20 0.95
CA VAL A 67 -0.97 3.69 0.18
C VAL A 67 -0.49 4.82 -0.74
N LYS A 68 0.79 5.16 -0.66
CA LYS A 68 1.46 6.13 -1.52
C LYS A 68 2.55 5.46 -2.32
N PHE A 69 2.55 5.67 -3.64
CA PHE A 69 3.66 5.30 -4.48
C PHE A 69 4.57 6.49 -4.75
N LEU A 70 5.85 6.35 -4.41
CA LEU A 70 6.86 7.38 -4.64
C LEU A 70 7.92 6.84 -5.60
N GLU A 71 8.25 7.59 -6.66
CA GLU A 71 9.36 7.22 -7.55
C GLU A 71 10.71 7.41 -6.85
N TYR A 72 11.62 6.46 -7.07
CA TYR A 72 13.00 6.62 -6.66
C TYR A 72 13.68 7.62 -7.60
N VAL A 73 13.63 8.91 -7.27
CA VAL A 73 14.40 9.93 -7.99
C VAL A 73 15.85 9.83 -7.53
N VAL A 74 16.67 9.10 -8.29
CA VAL A 74 18.13 9.14 -8.14
C VAL A 74 18.60 10.48 -8.69
N GLY A 75 18.72 11.47 -7.81
CA GLY A 75 19.34 12.76 -8.14
C GLY A 75 20.85 12.59 -8.33
N GLY A 76 21.34 13.01 -9.50
CA GLY A 76 22.77 13.27 -9.74
C GLY A 76 23.20 14.63 -9.23
#